data_AF-A0A7W8M8Y8-F1
#
_entry.id   AF-A0A7W8M8Y8-F1
#
_cell.length_a   1.000
_cell.length_b   1.000
_cell.length_c   1.000
_cell.angle_alpha   90.00
_cell.angle_beta   90.00
_cell.angle_gamma   90.00
#
_symmetry.space_group_name_H-M   'P 1'
#
loop_
_entity.id
_entity.type
_entity.pdbx_description
1 polymer ?
#
loop_
_entity_poly.entity_id
_entity_poly.type
_entity_poly.pdbx_seq_one_letter_code
_entity_poly.pdbx_strand_id
1 'polypeptide(L)'
;MFDKEAIEALQHGGGIYEAGNAVRAAFAETSVVALPEHFTERDLEKYLPSRRRARGVMTTSALKDFAAYATAHAEAGASVFVDAGEMSATAVLNLGTPEKPGHTDNRAKLQAQQTAAYRALLQHACGRGLTQTVAAEFLEDWPDLIECFNEQGLIKPPKAIAAIRKLTIEAMRKLESSEQSLSASKSAFESVQATSADPIPTTIYFKCVPYKDLAERLFVLRLGVQTGSDKTSIVLRIVKAELHAEEMANELADLVRDSLNGTMPVLLGAYAKTN
;
A
#
# COMPACT_ATOMS: atom_id res chain seq x y z
N MET A 1 -68.84 1.61 -16.56
CA MET A 1 -68.21 0.49 -15.84
C MET A 1 -66.72 0.70 -15.99
N PHE A 2 -65.96 0.84 -14.91
CA PHE A 2 -64.50 0.95 -15.03
C PHE A 2 -63.97 -0.38 -15.58
N ASP A 3 -63.11 -0.31 -16.59
CA ASP A 3 -62.40 -1.49 -17.07
C ASP A 3 -61.31 -1.88 -16.07
N LYS A 4 -60.78 -3.09 -16.24
CA LYS A 4 -59.76 -3.67 -15.35
C LYS A 4 -58.51 -2.78 -15.28
N GLU A 5 -58.11 -2.20 -16.41
CA GLU A 5 -56.93 -1.33 -16.52
C GLU A 5 -57.11 -0.03 -15.73
N ALA A 6 -58.30 0.60 -15.78
CA ALA A 6 -58.60 1.78 -14.98
C ALA A 6 -58.63 1.49 -13.47
N ILE A 7 -59.12 0.30 -13.06
CA ILE A 7 -59.12 -0.11 -11.65
C ILE A 7 -57.69 -0.35 -11.15
N GLU A 8 -56.85 -1.03 -11.94
CA GLU A 8 -55.44 -1.26 -11.63
C GLU A 8 -54.68 0.07 -11.53
N ALA A 9 -54.86 0.99 -12.48
CA ALA A 9 -54.23 2.32 -12.45
C ALA A 9 -54.61 3.15 -11.22
N LEU A 10 -55.89 3.11 -10.78
CA LEU A 10 -56.35 3.77 -9.56
C LEU A 10 -55.76 3.14 -8.29
N GLN A 11 -55.66 1.81 -8.25
CA GLN A 11 -55.01 1.09 -7.15
C GLN A 11 -53.51 1.43 -7.05
N HIS A 12 -52.82 1.52 -8.19
CA HIS A 12 -51.42 1.95 -8.23
C HIS A 12 -51.24 3.41 -7.75
N GLY A 13 -52.10 4.33 -8.20
CA GLY A 13 -52.05 5.75 -7.79
C GLY A 13 -52.27 5.93 -6.28
N GLY A 14 -53.27 5.25 -5.70
CA GLY A 14 -53.49 5.23 -4.26
C GLY A 14 -52.34 4.60 -3.50
N GLY A 15 -51.78 3.50 -4.01
CA GLY A 15 -50.63 2.81 -3.42
C GLY A 15 -49.37 3.68 -3.31
N ILE A 16 -49.10 4.55 -4.29
CA ILE A 16 -47.96 5.49 -4.24
C ILE A 16 -48.10 6.49 -3.08
N TYR A 17 -49.31 7.05 -2.92
CA TYR A 17 -49.58 8.03 -1.88
C TYR A 17 -49.45 7.40 -0.48
N GLU A 18 -50.04 6.23 -0.29
CA GLU A 18 -49.95 5.50 0.98
C GLU A 18 -48.54 5.01 1.27
N ALA A 19 -47.80 4.53 0.27
CA ALA A 19 -46.38 4.21 0.41
C ALA A 19 -45.57 5.44 0.84
N GLY A 20 -45.81 6.61 0.24
CA GLY A 20 -45.14 7.85 0.63
C GLY A 20 -45.46 8.29 2.06
N ASN A 21 -46.70 8.10 2.53
CA ASN A 21 -47.08 8.36 3.92
C ASN A 21 -46.45 7.36 4.88
N ALA A 22 -46.45 6.07 4.52
CA ALA A 22 -45.85 5.01 5.32
C ALA A 22 -44.34 5.23 5.49
N VAL A 23 -43.63 5.64 4.44
CA VAL A 23 -42.20 6.01 4.52
C VAL A 23 -42.00 7.22 5.45
N ARG A 24 -42.81 8.28 5.31
CA ARG A 24 -42.71 9.46 6.19
C ARG A 24 -42.97 9.13 7.66
N ALA A 25 -44.00 8.33 7.92
CA ALA A 25 -44.31 7.84 9.26
C ALA A 25 -43.18 6.97 9.82
N ALA A 26 -42.57 6.13 8.98
CA ALA A 26 -41.41 5.33 9.37
C ALA A 26 -40.23 6.19 9.82
N PHE A 27 -39.86 7.21 9.05
CA PHE A 27 -38.81 8.13 9.46
C PHE A 27 -39.12 8.90 10.76
N ALA A 28 -40.39 9.10 11.10
CA ALA A 28 -40.80 9.81 12.30
C ALA A 28 -40.93 8.90 13.54
N GLU A 29 -41.43 7.67 13.36
CA GLU A 29 -41.96 6.85 14.47
C GLU A 29 -41.59 5.36 14.39
N THR A 30 -41.23 4.80 13.21
CA THR A 30 -40.98 3.34 13.04
C THR A 30 -39.82 3.02 12.09
N SER A 31 -38.84 2.21 12.51
CA SER A 31 -37.63 1.95 11.70
C SER A 31 -37.81 1.05 10.46
N VAL A 32 -38.99 0.44 10.27
CA VAL A 32 -39.27 -0.52 9.19
C VAL A 32 -40.63 -0.25 8.57
N VAL A 33 -40.71 -0.27 7.24
CA VAL A 33 -41.96 -0.09 6.47
C VAL A 33 -42.05 -1.14 5.36
N ALA A 34 -43.23 -1.74 5.20
CA ALA A 34 -43.53 -2.62 4.07
C ALA A 34 -43.97 -1.77 2.87
N LEU A 35 -43.25 -1.90 1.73
CA LEU A 35 -43.56 -1.19 0.49
C LEU A 35 -43.88 -2.20 -0.62
N PRO A 36 -44.81 -1.88 -1.53
CA PRO A 36 -45.05 -2.69 -2.73
C PRO A 36 -43.80 -2.84 -3.61
N GLU A 37 -43.58 -4.02 -4.18
CA GLU A 37 -42.40 -4.36 -5.00
C GLU A 37 -42.30 -3.58 -6.32
N HIS A 38 -43.40 -3.02 -6.82
CA HIS A 38 -43.50 -2.42 -8.16
C HIS A 38 -43.16 -0.92 -8.22
N PHE A 39 -42.55 -0.37 -7.18
CA PHE A 39 -42.14 1.04 -7.17
C PHE A 39 -40.68 1.22 -7.57
N THR A 40 -40.44 2.15 -8.49
CA THR A 40 -39.08 2.55 -8.86
C THR A 40 -38.61 3.65 -7.92
N GLU A 41 -37.60 3.35 -7.10
CA GLU A 41 -36.92 4.36 -6.30
C GLU A 41 -36.14 5.33 -7.20
N ARG A 42 -36.28 6.63 -6.94
CA ARG A 42 -35.55 7.69 -7.65
C ARG A 42 -34.98 8.67 -6.63
N ASP A 43 -33.66 8.80 -6.59
CA ASP A 43 -33.02 9.85 -5.81
C ASP A 43 -33.18 11.21 -6.51
N LEU A 44 -33.86 12.13 -5.81
CA LEU A 44 -34.12 13.49 -6.28
C LEU A 44 -33.00 14.47 -5.93
N GLU A 45 -31.95 14.05 -5.21
CA GLU A 45 -30.88 14.95 -4.75
C GLU A 45 -30.22 15.74 -5.89
N LYS A 46 -30.11 15.16 -7.09
CA LYS A 46 -29.57 15.83 -8.28
C LYS A 46 -30.36 17.07 -8.73
N TYR A 47 -31.61 17.21 -8.31
CA TYR A 47 -32.47 18.35 -8.62
C TYR A 47 -32.52 19.37 -7.47
N LEU A 48 -31.92 19.06 -6.32
CA LEU A 48 -31.87 19.99 -5.19
C LEU A 48 -30.76 21.04 -5.43
N PRO A 49 -30.93 22.30 -4.99
CA PRO A 49 -29.90 23.34 -5.10
C PRO A 49 -28.59 22.99 -4.38
N SER A 50 -28.67 22.18 -3.33
CA SER A 50 -27.54 21.71 -2.53
C SER A 50 -27.67 20.21 -2.24
N ARG A 51 -26.53 19.54 -2.05
CA ARG A 51 -26.50 18.16 -1.55
C ARG A 51 -27.12 18.09 -0.15
N ARG A 52 -27.66 16.92 0.21
CA ARG A 52 -28.26 16.68 1.54
C ARG A 52 -27.21 16.70 2.65
N ARG A 53 -25.97 16.35 2.31
CA ARG A 53 -24.79 16.38 3.18
C ARG A 53 -23.51 16.44 2.35
N ALA A 54 -22.40 16.80 2.98
CA ALA A 54 -21.08 16.63 2.38
C ALA A 54 -20.80 15.14 2.15
N ARG A 55 -20.34 14.79 0.95
CA ARG A 55 -19.94 13.44 0.56
C ARG A 55 -18.95 13.49 -0.60
N GLY A 56 -17.98 12.60 -0.60
CA GLY A 56 -16.90 12.58 -1.57
C GLY A 56 -15.62 12.00 -0.98
N VAL A 57 -14.62 11.80 -1.85
CA VAL A 57 -13.29 11.36 -1.45
C VAL A 57 -12.27 12.31 -2.05
N MET A 58 -11.57 13.07 -1.20
CA MET A 58 -10.40 13.84 -1.61
C MET A 58 -9.18 12.92 -1.56
N THR A 59 -8.44 12.77 -2.67
CA THR A 59 -7.23 11.93 -2.73
C THR A 59 -6.02 12.79 -3.01
N THR A 60 -4.95 12.65 -2.23
CA THR A 60 -3.70 13.39 -2.41
C THR A 60 -2.49 12.55 -2.02
N SER A 61 -1.31 12.92 -2.50
CA SER A 61 -0.02 12.43 -1.99
C SER A 61 0.67 13.42 -1.05
N ALA A 62 0.11 14.62 -0.87
CA ALA A 62 0.68 15.66 -0.01
C ALA A 62 0.07 15.60 1.39
N LEU A 63 0.90 15.29 2.39
CA LEU A 63 0.49 15.21 3.80
C LEU A 63 -0.16 16.50 4.31
N LYS A 64 0.39 17.67 3.93
CA LYS A 64 -0.13 18.99 4.34
C LYS A 64 -1.55 19.25 3.84
N ASP A 65 -1.82 18.95 2.57
CA ASP A 65 -3.15 19.15 1.97
C ASP A 65 -4.16 18.15 2.54
N PHE A 66 -3.73 16.91 2.79
CA PHE A 66 -4.54 15.91 3.48
C PHE A 66 -4.96 16.41 4.87
N ALA A 67 -4.01 16.86 5.68
CA ALA A 67 -4.28 17.34 7.03
C ALA A 67 -5.17 18.60 7.05
N ALA A 68 -4.91 19.55 6.15
CA ALA A 68 -5.72 20.75 6.01
C ALA A 68 -7.16 20.42 5.60
N TYR A 69 -7.34 19.55 4.60
CA TYR A 69 -8.68 19.14 4.16
C TYR A 69 -9.42 18.36 5.25
N ALA A 70 -8.75 17.39 5.90
CA ALA A 70 -9.36 16.58 6.94
C ALA A 70 -9.78 17.41 8.15
N THR A 71 -8.96 18.37 8.58
CA THR A 71 -9.26 19.30 9.67
C THR A 71 -10.44 20.21 9.34
N ALA A 72 -10.48 20.75 8.12
CA ALA A 72 -11.54 21.67 7.70
C ALA A 72 -12.91 21.01 7.54
N HIS A 73 -12.96 19.70 7.32
CA HIS A 73 -14.18 18.94 7.04
C HIS A 73 -14.50 17.90 8.10
N ALA A 74 -13.84 17.95 9.25
CA ALA A 74 -14.06 17.04 10.36
C ALA A 74 -15.46 17.22 10.96
N GLU A 75 -16.26 16.15 11.01
CA GLU A 75 -17.51 16.11 11.76
C GLU A 75 -17.34 15.30 13.06
N ALA A 76 -18.41 15.18 13.85
CA ALA A 76 -18.38 14.40 15.09
C ALA A 76 -17.90 12.97 14.85
N GLY A 77 -16.90 12.54 15.62
CA GLY A 77 -16.31 11.20 15.53
C GLY A 77 -15.34 11.00 14.37
N ALA A 78 -15.00 12.05 13.59
CA ALA A 78 -14.01 11.96 12.52
C ALA A 78 -12.73 11.27 13.00
N SER A 79 -12.26 10.29 12.24
CA SER A 79 -11.12 9.44 12.61
C SER A 79 -10.28 9.11 11.38
N VAL A 80 -8.97 8.97 11.57
CA VAL A 80 -8.03 8.57 10.52
C VAL A 80 -7.54 7.15 10.75
N PHE A 81 -7.51 6.36 9.69
CA PHE A 81 -7.07 4.97 9.67
C PHE A 81 -5.86 4.84 8.75
N VAL A 82 -4.74 4.37 9.27
CA VAL A 82 -3.49 4.21 8.53
C VAL A 82 -3.30 2.73 8.18
N ASP A 83 -3.36 2.44 6.89
CA ASP A 83 -3.18 1.10 6.34
C ASP A 83 -1.71 0.89 5.98
N ALA A 84 -1.06 -0.04 6.69
CA ALA A 84 0.34 -0.40 6.50
C ALA A 84 0.60 -1.15 5.18
N GLY A 85 -0.36 -1.94 4.71
CA GLY A 85 -0.23 -2.70 3.47
C GLY A 85 -0.30 -1.81 2.24
N GLU A 86 -1.24 -0.88 2.24
CA GLU A 86 -1.43 0.08 1.14
C GLU A 86 -0.54 1.33 1.26
N MET A 87 0.18 1.50 2.39
CA MET A 87 0.92 2.72 2.73
C MET A 87 0.07 3.98 2.48
N SER A 88 -1.10 4.01 3.11
CA SER A 88 -2.08 5.07 2.94
C SER A 88 -2.77 5.43 4.25
N ALA A 89 -3.27 6.66 4.36
CA ALA A 89 -4.10 7.09 5.48
C ALA A 89 -5.46 7.54 4.95
N THR A 90 -6.54 7.03 5.54
CA THR A 90 -7.92 7.38 5.18
C THR A 90 -8.61 8.03 6.36
N ALA A 91 -8.95 9.31 6.23
CA ALA A 91 -9.83 10.01 7.15
C ALA A 91 -11.28 9.72 6.77
N VAL A 92 -12.05 9.20 7.72
CA VAL A 92 -13.52 9.13 7.62
C VAL A 92 -14.06 10.33 8.39
N LEU A 93 -14.55 11.32 7.63
CA LEU A 93 -14.83 12.66 8.16
C LEU A 93 -16.19 12.72 8.86
N ASN A 94 -17.14 11.90 8.41
CA ASN A 94 -18.49 11.81 8.98
C ASN A 94 -18.77 10.40 9.54
N LEU A 95 -17.88 9.93 10.42
CA LEU A 95 -18.00 8.63 11.08
C LEU A 95 -19.15 8.59 12.11
N GLY A 96 -19.40 9.70 12.81
CA GLY A 96 -20.39 9.78 13.89
C GLY A 96 -19.89 9.19 15.21
N THR A 97 -20.77 9.17 16.21
CA THR A 97 -20.51 8.55 17.52
C THR A 97 -21.27 7.23 17.66
N PRO A 98 -20.97 6.38 18.64
CA PRO A 98 -21.74 5.15 18.89
C PRO A 98 -23.26 5.39 19.04
N GLU A 99 -23.65 6.53 19.63
CA GLU A 99 -25.05 6.93 19.84
C GLU A 99 -25.68 7.57 18.59
N LYS A 100 -24.85 8.16 17.72
CA LYS A 100 -25.27 8.82 16.47
C LYS A 100 -24.31 8.45 15.33
N PRO A 101 -24.43 7.23 14.77
CA PRO A 101 -23.58 6.79 13.68
C PRO A 101 -23.75 7.67 12.44
N GLY A 102 -22.63 7.99 11.77
CA GLY A 102 -22.59 8.80 10.57
C GLY A 102 -22.70 7.98 9.29
N HIS A 103 -22.74 8.66 8.14
CA HIS A 103 -22.88 8.01 6.84
C HIS A 103 -21.58 7.42 6.30
N THR A 104 -20.41 7.88 6.77
CA THR A 104 -19.07 7.42 6.38
C THR A 104 -18.73 7.61 4.90
N ASP A 105 -19.44 8.50 4.21
CA ASP A 105 -19.34 8.78 2.77
C ASP A 105 -18.61 10.09 2.44
N ASN A 106 -18.14 10.81 3.45
CA ASN A 106 -17.20 11.93 3.30
C ASN A 106 -15.81 11.49 3.81
N ARG A 107 -14.82 11.47 2.92
CA ARG A 107 -13.49 10.92 3.20
C ARG A 107 -12.37 11.77 2.63
N ALA A 108 -11.18 11.64 3.23
CA ALA A 108 -9.92 12.07 2.63
C ALA A 108 -8.96 10.87 2.61
N LYS A 109 -8.18 10.71 1.55
CA LYS A 109 -7.18 9.65 1.39
C LYS A 109 -5.83 10.27 1.07
N LEU A 110 -4.86 10.06 1.95
CA LEU A 110 -3.45 10.25 1.68
C LEU A 110 -2.89 8.94 1.12
N GLN A 111 -2.34 8.98 -0.08
CA GLN A 111 -1.59 7.87 -0.66
C GLN A 111 -0.11 8.24 -0.65
N ALA A 112 0.71 7.52 0.13
CA ALA A 112 2.14 7.80 0.16
C ALA A 112 2.75 7.53 -1.22
N GLN A 113 3.53 8.48 -1.71
CA GLN A 113 4.17 8.37 -3.02
C GLN A 113 5.55 7.73 -2.89
N GLN A 114 5.70 6.53 -3.46
CA GLN A 114 7.00 5.85 -3.56
C GLN A 114 7.98 6.67 -4.39
N THR A 115 9.24 6.72 -3.95
CA THR A 115 10.32 7.32 -4.74
C THR A 115 10.73 6.39 -5.89
N ALA A 116 11.41 6.94 -6.90
CA ALA A 116 11.90 6.15 -8.03
C ALA A 116 12.88 5.05 -7.58
N ALA A 117 13.81 5.39 -6.68
CA ALA A 117 14.81 4.46 -6.16
C ALA A 117 14.18 3.31 -5.38
N TYR A 118 13.22 3.59 -4.50
CA TYR A 118 12.56 2.55 -3.71
C TYR A 118 11.63 1.67 -4.53
N ARG A 119 10.93 2.24 -5.51
CA ARG A 119 10.14 1.44 -6.47
C ARG A 119 11.03 0.48 -7.27
N ALA A 120 12.20 0.93 -7.72
CA ALA A 120 13.18 0.07 -8.39
C ALA A 120 13.70 -1.02 -7.44
N LEU A 121 14.03 -0.65 -6.20
CA LEU A 121 14.43 -1.60 -5.15
C LEU A 121 13.41 -2.72 -4.98
N LEU A 122 12.13 -2.40 -4.81
CA LEU A 122 11.06 -3.40 -4.66
C LEU A 122 10.89 -4.28 -5.91
N GLN A 123 11.03 -3.70 -7.11
CA GLN A 123 10.90 -4.43 -8.37
C GLN A 123 12.02 -5.46 -8.59
N HIS A 124 13.24 -5.17 -8.13
CA HIS A 124 14.41 -6.01 -8.37
C HIS A 124 14.80 -6.86 -7.16
N ALA A 125 14.55 -6.42 -5.93
CA ALA A 125 14.94 -7.10 -4.70
C ALA A 125 13.80 -7.86 -3.99
N CYS A 126 12.81 -8.33 -4.75
CA CYS A 126 11.66 -9.11 -4.24
C CYS A 126 11.91 -10.62 -4.13
N GLY A 127 13.15 -11.08 -4.31
CA GLY A 127 13.50 -12.50 -4.21
C GLY A 127 13.17 -13.32 -5.47
N ARG A 128 12.78 -12.67 -6.57
CA ARG A 128 12.61 -13.34 -7.88
C ARG A 128 13.94 -13.50 -8.59
N GLY A 129 14.03 -14.52 -9.46
CA GLY A 129 15.15 -14.69 -10.36
C GLY A 129 15.25 -13.54 -11.37
N LEU A 130 16.41 -12.89 -11.40
CA LEU A 130 16.81 -11.86 -12.36
C LEU A 130 17.84 -12.43 -13.32
N THR A 131 17.85 -11.88 -14.54
CA THR A 131 19.00 -12.07 -15.43
C THR A 131 20.18 -11.26 -14.91
N GLN A 132 21.38 -11.70 -15.26
CA GLN A 132 22.61 -10.99 -14.96
C GLN A 132 22.58 -9.53 -15.44
N THR A 133 22.10 -9.31 -16.66
CA THR A 133 21.98 -7.97 -17.26
C THR A 133 21.07 -7.07 -16.42
N VAL A 134 19.88 -7.55 -16.04
CA VAL A 134 18.91 -6.77 -15.27
C VAL A 134 19.44 -6.45 -13.87
N ALA A 135 20.14 -7.40 -13.23
CA ALA A 135 20.75 -7.15 -11.92
C ALA A 135 21.87 -6.10 -12.00
N ALA A 136 22.69 -6.13 -13.06
CA ALA A 136 23.75 -5.16 -13.27
C ALA A 136 23.20 -3.75 -13.59
N GLU A 137 22.23 -3.66 -14.50
CA GLU A 137 21.57 -2.40 -14.88
C GLU A 137 20.92 -1.71 -13.66
N PHE A 138 20.23 -2.48 -12.81
CA PHE A 138 19.67 -1.95 -11.57
C PHE A 138 20.72 -1.28 -10.67
N LEU A 139 21.92 -1.85 -10.55
CA LEU A 139 22.99 -1.26 -9.73
C LEU A 139 23.68 -0.08 -10.43
N GLU A 140 23.71 -0.08 -11.77
CA GLU A 140 24.26 1.02 -12.58
C GLU A 140 23.39 2.27 -12.59
N ASP A 141 22.07 2.11 -12.41
CA ASP A 141 21.14 3.24 -12.32
C ASP A 141 21.27 3.99 -10.99
N TRP A 142 21.79 3.34 -9.94
CA TRP A 142 21.85 3.88 -8.57
C TRP A 142 23.22 3.72 -7.89
N PRO A 143 24.35 4.06 -8.54
CA PRO A 143 25.70 3.78 -8.03
C PRO A 143 26.02 4.55 -6.76
N ASP A 144 25.41 5.72 -6.58
CA ASP A 144 25.60 6.59 -5.40
C ASP A 144 24.76 6.13 -4.20
N LEU A 145 23.78 5.25 -4.42
CA LEU A 145 22.92 4.72 -3.35
C LEU A 145 23.41 3.37 -2.82
N ILE A 146 24.49 2.81 -3.40
CA ILE A 146 24.93 1.45 -3.10
C ILE A 146 26.33 1.37 -2.49
N GLU A 147 26.46 0.47 -1.51
CA GLU A 147 27.74 -0.05 -1.04
C GLU A 147 27.73 -1.57 -1.15
N CYS A 148 28.77 -2.15 -1.76
CA CYS A 148 28.82 -3.57 -2.06
C CYS A 148 29.85 -4.26 -1.16
N PHE A 149 29.53 -5.44 -0.65
CA PHE A 149 30.39 -6.18 0.26
C PHE A 149 30.47 -7.65 -0.13
N ASN A 150 31.61 -8.26 0.17
CA ASN A 150 31.80 -9.71 0.17
C ASN A 150 32.58 -10.12 1.43
N GLU A 151 33.04 -11.38 1.49
CA GLU A 151 33.80 -11.91 2.63
C GLU A 151 35.12 -11.17 2.88
N GLN A 152 35.71 -10.55 1.83
CA GLN A 152 36.95 -9.79 1.94
C GLN A 152 36.71 -8.31 2.32
N GLY A 153 35.46 -7.87 2.38
CA GLY A 153 35.07 -6.53 2.81
C GLY A 153 34.42 -5.70 1.69
N LEU A 154 34.63 -4.38 1.75
CA LEU A 154 34.00 -3.40 0.85
C LEU A 154 34.54 -3.52 -0.59
N ILE A 155 33.63 -3.53 -1.56
CA ILE A 155 33.89 -3.53 -2.99
C ILE A 155 33.35 -2.22 -3.57
N LYS A 156 34.18 -1.52 -4.35
CA LYS A 156 33.74 -0.30 -5.05
C LYS A 156 32.64 -0.63 -6.07
N PRO A 157 31.55 0.16 -6.18
CA PRO A 157 30.41 -0.15 -7.04
C PRO A 157 30.76 -0.52 -8.49
N PRO A 158 31.66 0.20 -9.21
CA PRO A 158 32.01 -0.18 -10.59
C PRO A 158 32.63 -1.58 -10.71
N LYS A 159 33.39 -2.01 -9.70
CA LYS A 159 33.98 -3.36 -9.67
C LYS A 159 32.93 -4.42 -9.37
N ALA A 160 32.03 -4.15 -8.43
CA ALA A 160 30.94 -5.06 -8.08
C ALA A 160 29.99 -5.27 -9.27
N ILE A 161 29.62 -4.20 -9.97
CA ILE A 161 28.79 -4.22 -11.18
C ILE A 161 29.48 -5.04 -12.29
N ALA A 162 30.77 -4.78 -12.54
CA ALA A 162 31.53 -5.53 -13.54
C ALA A 162 31.64 -7.02 -13.17
N ALA A 163 31.81 -7.35 -11.88
CA ALA A 163 31.81 -8.72 -11.39
C ALA A 163 30.47 -9.41 -11.64
N ILE A 164 29.34 -8.72 -11.38
CA ILE A 164 28.01 -9.22 -11.68
C ILE A 164 27.86 -9.47 -13.17
N ARG A 165 28.28 -8.55 -14.06
CA ARG A 165 28.19 -8.72 -15.53
C ARG A 165 29.02 -9.87 -16.08
N LYS A 166 30.10 -10.26 -15.41
CA LYS A 166 31.00 -11.35 -15.83
C LYS A 166 30.77 -12.67 -15.09
N LEU A 167 29.78 -12.71 -14.19
CA LEU A 167 29.45 -13.88 -13.40
C LEU A 167 29.20 -15.10 -14.31
N THR A 168 30.04 -16.13 -14.17
CA THR A 168 29.91 -17.38 -14.94
C THR A 168 28.94 -18.34 -14.26
N ILE A 169 28.42 -19.32 -15.01
CA ILE A 169 27.55 -20.38 -14.45
C ILE A 169 28.28 -21.16 -13.34
N GLU A 170 29.58 -21.40 -13.51
CA GLU A 170 30.41 -22.07 -12.49
C GLU A 170 30.52 -21.23 -11.21
N ALA A 171 30.77 -19.92 -11.33
CA ALA A 171 30.80 -19.01 -10.18
C ALA A 171 29.43 -18.94 -9.47
N MET A 172 28.33 -18.95 -10.23
CA MET A 172 26.98 -18.99 -9.69
C MET A 172 26.69 -20.29 -8.91
N ARG A 173 27.08 -21.45 -9.45
CA ARG A 173 26.96 -22.74 -8.73
C ARG A 173 27.80 -22.77 -7.45
N LYS A 174 28.98 -22.15 -7.47
CA LYS A 174 29.83 -22.03 -6.27
C LYS A 174 29.17 -21.15 -5.21
N LEU A 175 28.55 -20.04 -5.60
CA LEU A 175 27.78 -19.17 -4.68
C LEU A 175 26.60 -19.92 -4.07
N GLU A 176 25.80 -20.61 -4.87
CA GLU A 176 24.69 -21.44 -4.36
C GLU A 176 25.16 -22.50 -3.37
N SER A 177 26.25 -23.20 -3.69
CA SER A 177 26.87 -24.18 -2.78
C SER A 177 27.36 -23.52 -1.49
N SER A 178 27.95 -22.33 -1.56
CA SER A 178 28.35 -21.57 -0.37
C SER A 178 27.15 -21.13 0.47
N GLU A 179 26.03 -20.70 -0.14
CA GLU A 179 24.80 -20.36 0.57
C GLU A 179 24.17 -21.58 1.26
N GLN A 180 24.15 -22.74 0.61
CA GLN A 180 23.64 -24.00 1.18
C GLN A 180 24.53 -24.48 2.34
N SER A 181 25.85 -24.41 2.18
CA SER A 181 26.81 -24.82 3.21
C SER A 181 26.90 -23.83 4.38
N LEU A 182 26.56 -22.54 4.18
CA LEU A 182 26.45 -21.57 5.27
C LEU A 182 25.28 -21.88 6.23
N SER A 183 24.29 -22.67 5.80
CA SER A 183 23.23 -23.20 6.68
C SER A 183 23.70 -24.38 7.54
N ALA A 184 24.82 -25.04 7.17
CA ALA A 184 25.26 -26.31 7.76
C ALA A 184 26.73 -26.35 8.26
N SER A 185 27.54 -25.31 8.09
CA SER A 185 28.91 -25.31 8.65
C SER A 185 29.50 -23.92 8.86
N LYS A 186 29.69 -23.60 10.14
CA LYS A 186 30.66 -22.60 10.63
C LYS A 186 32.11 -23.13 10.66
N SER A 187 32.39 -24.28 10.05
CA SER A 187 33.67 -24.99 10.21
C SER A 187 34.13 -25.66 8.92
N ALA A 188 34.73 -24.90 8.02
CA ALA A 188 35.72 -25.40 7.06
C ALA A 188 36.58 -24.21 6.58
N PHE A 189 37.41 -23.72 7.49
CA PHE A 189 38.63 -22.99 7.14
C PHE A 189 39.51 -23.96 6.36
N GLU A 190 39.53 -23.89 5.03
CA GLU A 190 40.71 -24.26 4.24
C GLU A 190 40.64 -23.81 2.77
N SER A 191 41.56 -22.90 2.47
CA SER A 191 42.25 -22.66 1.20
C SER A 191 41.54 -22.97 -0.13
N VAL A 192 41.18 -21.91 -0.85
CA VAL A 192 41.43 -21.86 -2.30
C VAL A 192 41.99 -20.49 -2.65
N GLN A 193 43.33 -20.41 -2.73
CA GLN A 193 44.03 -19.40 -3.50
C GLN A 193 43.80 -19.74 -4.99
N ALA A 194 42.97 -18.95 -5.67
CA ALA A 194 42.82 -19.01 -7.12
C ALA A 194 42.70 -17.57 -7.68
N THR A 195 43.86 -17.10 -8.15
CA THR A 195 44.12 -16.25 -9.31
C THR A 195 42.92 -15.51 -9.96
N SER A 196 42.89 -14.19 -9.72
CA SER A 196 42.25 -13.11 -10.51
C SER A 196 40.74 -13.17 -10.83
N ALA A 197 39.88 -13.38 -9.83
CA ALA A 197 38.42 -13.27 -10.01
C ALA A 197 37.89 -11.92 -9.49
N ASP A 198 37.14 -11.19 -10.32
CA ASP A 198 36.46 -9.95 -9.92
C ASP A 198 35.64 -10.18 -8.62
N PRO A 199 35.71 -9.28 -7.62
CA PRO A 199 35.11 -9.52 -6.32
C PRO A 199 33.57 -9.46 -6.41
N ILE A 200 32.94 -10.64 -6.38
CA ILE A 200 31.48 -10.74 -6.46
C ILE A 200 30.87 -10.31 -5.13
N PRO A 201 29.91 -9.36 -5.11
CA PRO A 201 29.23 -8.97 -3.89
C PRO A 201 28.24 -10.04 -3.44
N THR A 202 28.19 -10.30 -2.14
CA THR A 202 27.16 -11.13 -1.49
C THR A 202 26.14 -10.29 -0.73
N THR A 203 26.53 -9.09 -0.31
CA THR A 203 25.69 -8.13 0.40
C THR A 203 25.76 -6.77 -0.28
N ILE A 204 24.61 -6.14 -0.46
CA ILE A 204 24.52 -4.80 -1.06
C ILE A 204 23.70 -3.93 -0.10
N TYR A 205 24.29 -2.85 0.36
CA TYR A 205 23.59 -1.81 1.09
C TYR A 205 22.98 -0.86 0.07
N PHE A 206 21.68 -0.62 0.17
CA PHE A 206 20.95 0.29 -0.70
C PHE A 206 20.28 1.36 0.17
N LYS A 207 20.79 2.58 0.15
CA LYS A 207 20.35 3.66 1.02
C LYS A 207 19.51 4.65 0.24
N CYS A 208 18.23 4.78 0.57
CA CYS A 208 17.32 5.69 -0.13
C CYS A 208 16.16 6.18 0.75
N VAL A 209 15.52 7.26 0.31
CA VAL A 209 14.23 7.71 0.84
C VAL A 209 13.12 6.84 0.21
N PRO A 210 12.32 6.08 0.97
CA PRO A 210 11.35 5.14 0.41
C PRO A 210 10.09 5.82 -0.14
N TYR A 211 9.58 6.80 0.59
CA TYR A 211 8.41 7.60 0.26
C TYR A 211 8.72 9.07 0.48
N LYS A 212 8.09 9.96 -0.30
CA LYS A 212 8.45 11.40 -0.37
C LYS A 212 8.62 12.11 0.99
N ASP A 213 7.81 11.77 1.99
CA ASP A 213 7.78 12.43 3.30
C ASP A 213 8.39 11.58 4.43
N LEU A 214 8.91 10.39 4.11
CA LEU A 214 9.56 9.49 5.09
C LEU A 214 11.06 9.73 5.14
N ALA A 215 11.68 9.30 6.23
CA ALA A 215 13.11 9.37 6.45
C ALA A 215 13.89 8.44 5.51
N GLU A 216 15.12 8.84 5.22
CA GLU A 216 16.07 7.99 4.50
C GLU A 216 16.37 6.71 5.30
N ARG A 217 16.45 5.59 4.58
CA ARG A 217 16.61 4.27 5.18
C ARG A 217 17.64 3.44 4.44
N LEU A 218 18.37 2.62 5.19
CA LEU A 218 19.27 1.61 4.66
C LEU A 218 18.52 0.28 4.50
N PHE A 219 18.45 -0.21 3.27
CA PHE A 219 17.97 -1.56 2.94
C PHE A 219 19.16 -2.46 2.65
N VAL A 220 19.28 -3.56 3.38
CA VAL A 220 20.33 -4.55 3.15
C VAL A 220 19.80 -5.64 2.22
N LEU A 221 20.46 -5.81 1.07
CA LEU A 221 20.13 -6.83 0.08
C LEU A 221 21.12 -7.98 0.17
N ARG A 222 20.60 -9.21 0.12
CA ARG A 222 21.42 -10.39 -0.14
C ARG A 222 21.36 -10.75 -1.61
N LEU A 223 22.54 -10.97 -2.20
CA LEU A 223 22.68 -11.57 -3.52
C LEU A 223 22.81 -13.07 -3.33
N GLY A 224 21.87 -13.80 -3.91
CA GLY A 224 21.90 -15.25 -3.99
C GLY A 224 21.75 -15.73 -5.43
N VAL A 225 21.78 -17.04 -5.60
CA VAL A 225 21.63 -17.69 -6.90
C VAL A 225 20.50 -18.71 -6.82
N GLN A 226 19.63 -18.71 -7.82
CA GLN A 226 18.60 -19.73 -7.99
C GLN A 226 18.92 -20.57 -9.24
N THR A 227 19.15 -21.87 -9.04
CA THR A 227 19.25 -22.83 -10.14
C THR A 227 17.90 -23.49 -10.42
N GLY A 228 17.39 -23.29 -11.64
CA GLY A 228 16.32 -24.12 -12.20
C GLY A 228 16.90 -25.19 -13.11
N SER A 229 16.04 -26.11 -13.57
CA SER A 229 16.41 -27.26 -14.40
C SER A 229 17.21 -26.92 -15.68
N ASP A 230 17.17 -25.67 -16.17
CA ASP A 230 17.95 -25.24 -17.35
C ASP A 230 18.49 -23.79 -17.29
N LYS A 231 18.20 -23.00 -16.25
CA LYS A 231 18.63 -21.60 -16.15
C LYS A 231 19.04 -21.22 -14.73
N THR A 232 20.24 -20.67 -14.61
CA THR A 232 20.74 -20.04 -13.38
C THR A 232 20.39 -18.56 -13.39
N SER A 233 19.84 -18.06 -12.29
CA SER A 233 19.40 -16.66 -12.14
C SER A 233 19.94 -16.05 -10.86
N ILE A 234 20.16 -14.72 -10.89
CA ILE A 234 20.57 -13.95 -9.72
C ILE A 234 19.34 -13.58 -8.92
N VAL A 235 19.37 -13.71 -7.61
CA VAL A 235 18.28 -13.30 -6.73
C VAL A 235 18.76 -12.19 -5.81
N LEU A 236 18.04 -11.09 -5.78
CA LEU A 236 18.23 -10.04 -4.78
C LEU A 236 17.06 -10.10 -3.79
N ARG A 237 17.35 -10.10 -2.48
CA ARG A 237 16.32 -10.11 -1.43
C ARG A 237 16.62 -9.07 -0.37
N ILE A 238 15.64 -8.21 -0.07
CA ILE A 238 15.69 -7.30 1.07
C ILE A 238 15.64 -8.12 2.37
N VAL A 239 16.64 -7.94 3.23
CA VAL A 239 16.68 -8.53 4.56
C VAL A 239 15.64 -7.84 5.44
N LYS A 240 14.80 -8.64 6.13
CA LYS A 240 13.74 -8.14 7.03
C LYS A 240 12.76 -7.15 6.34
N ALA A 241 12.36 -7.45 5.10
CA ALA A 241 11.45 -6.60 4.33
C ALA A 241 10.14 -6.26 5.07
N GLU A 242 9.55 -7.22 5.78
CA GLU A 242 8.32 -7.03 6.57
C GLU A 242 8.51 -6.04 7.72
N LEU A 243 9.63 -6.14 8.45
CA LEU A 243 9.98 -5.19 9.51
C LEU A 243 10.14 -3.77 8.94
N HIS A 244 10.79 -3.65 7.78
CA HIS A 244 10.92 -2.35 7.14
C HIS A 244 9.55 -1.76 6.76
N ALA A 245 8.63 -2.58 6.26
CA ALA A 245 7.27 -2.16 5.94
C ALA A 245 6.50 -1.69 7.19
N GLU A 246 6.57 -2.44 8.28
CA GLU A 246 5.93 -2.09 9.55
C GLU A 246 6.48 -0.78 10.13
N GLU A 247 7.80 -0.62 10.18
CA GLU A 247 8.43 0.60 10.69
C GLU A 247 8.06 1.82 9.86
N MET A 248 7.99 1.71 8.52
CA MET A 248 7.56 2.81 7.65
C MET A 248 6.07 3.14 7.82
N ALA A 249 5.22 2.15 8.08
CA ALA A 249 3.81 2.38 8.34
C ALA A 249 3.58 3.12 9.67
N ASN A 250 4.33 2.74 10.71
CA ASN A 250 4.33 3.44 11.99
C ASN A 250 4.84 4.89 11.83
N GLU A 251 5.91 5.08 11.07
CA GLU A 251 6.43 6.41 10.73
C GLU A 251 5.39 7.27 10.00
N LEU A 252 4.69 6.72 9.00
CA LEU A 252 3.59 7.42 8.33
C LEU A 252 2.48 7.79 9.32
N ALA A 253 2.12 6.89 10.24
CA ALA A 253 1.10 7.17 11.24
C ALA A 253 1.50 8.31 12.18
N ASP A 254 2.77 8.37 12.59
CA ASP A 254 3.29 9.46 13.43
C ASP A 254 3.31 10.79 12.67
N LEU A 255 3.76 10.80 11.42
CA LEU A 255 3.69 11.99 10.56
C LEU A 255 2.26 12.50 10.38
N VAL A 256 1.29 11.59 10.24
CA VAL A 256 -0.13 11.94 10.15
C VAL A 256 -0.64 12.52 11.47
N ARG A 257 -0.30 11.91 12.62
CA ARG A 257 -0.65 12.43 13.96
C ARG A 257 -0.13 13.85 14.17
N ASP A 258 1.14 14.06 13.85
CA ASP A 258 1.81 15.35 13.97
C ASP A 258 1.14 16.39 13.06
N SER A 259 0.84 16.03 11.81
CA SER A 259 0.21 16.94 10.86
C SER A 259 -1.20 17.40 11.28
N LEU A 260 -1.93 16.54 12.00
CA LEU A 260 -3.30 16.81 12.45
C LEU A 260 -3.35 17.54 13.80
N ASN A 261 -2.21 17.69 14.50
CA ASN A 261 -2.09 18.37 15.79
C ASN A 261 -3.15 17.94 16.84
N GLY A 262 -3.50 16.65 16.85
CA GLY A 262 -4.50 16.11 17.80
C GLY A 262 -5.96 16.44 17.49
N THR A 263 -6.27 17.02 16.32
CA THR A 263 -7.66 17.35 15.92
C THR A 263 -8.57 16.12 15.85
N MET A 264 -8.01 14.97 15.49
CA MET A 264 -8.75 13.71 15.34
C MET A 264 -7.85 12.51 15.65
N PRO A 265 -8.42 11.40 16.15
CA PRO A 265 -7.67 10.19 16.44
C PRO A 265 -7.10 9.55 15.17
N VAL A 266 -5.88 9.02 15.27
CA VAL A 266 -5.19 8.29 14.20
C VAL A 266 -4.92 6.87 14.67
N LEU A 267 -5.59 5.92 14.02
CA LEU A 267 -5.58 4.50 14.34
C LEU A 267 -4.85 3.72 13.26
N LEU A 268 -4.18 2.63 13.63
CA LEU A 268 -3.58 1.70 12.67
C LEU A 268 -4.66 0.72 12.17
N GLY A 269 -4.64 0.45 10.86
CA GLY A 269 -5.58 -0.43 10.17
C GLY A 269 -6.47 0.29 9.18
N ALA A 270 -7.59 -0.33 8.82
CA ALA A 270 -8.55 0.18 7.86
C ALA A 270 -9.97 0.16 8.43
N TYR A 271 -10.78 1.14 8.02
CA TYR A 271 -12.21 1.17 8.31
C TYR A 271 -13.02 0.84 7.06
N ALA A 272 -13.92 -0.12 7.18
CA ALA A 272 -14.89 -0.47 6.16
C ALA A 272 -16.30 -0.48 6.75
N LYS A 273 -17.25 0.15 6.04
CA LYS A 273 -18.67 0.02 6.35
C LYS A 273 -19.14 -1.35 5.86
N THR A 274 -19.74 -2.15 6.74
CA THR A 274 -20.40 -3.40 6.34
C THR A 274 -21.72 -3.07 5.64
N ASN A 275 -21.98 -3.71 4.50
CA ASN A 275 -23.24 -3.59 3.77
C ASN A 275 -24.35 -4.42 4.43
#